data_AF-A0A0U4WAB4-F1
#
_entry.id   AF-A0A0U4WAB4-F1
#
_cell.length_a   1.000
_cell.length_b   1.000
_cell.length_c   1.000
_cell.angle_alpha   90.00
_cell.angle_beta   90.00
_cell.angle_gamma   90.00
#
_symmetry.space_group_name_H-M   'P 1'
#
loop_
_entity.id
_entity.type
_entity.pdbx_description
1 polymer ?
#
loop_
_entity_poly.entity_id
_entity_poly.type
_entity_poly.pdbx_seq_one_letter_code
_entity_poly.pdbx_strand_id
1 'polypeptide(L)'
;MLDPVYSQVEDELKQVNANYQKAKSSVKDVEKAYLKLVEANKKEKLALDKSKEALKSSNTELKKAENQYKRTNQRKQDAYQKLKQLRDAEQKLKNSNQATTAQLKRASDAVQKQSAKHKAIVEQYKKEGDQVQKLKVQNDNISKSNDKIKRSYAKTKTKLKQTEKEYNNLNNTIKNHSAKLAKAETAVNKEKEALNNLDRSSIASSEMKTFNRKQMIAQRQLRKLANQTDVKSKTFYHLLFKR
;
A
#
# COMPACT_ATOMS: atom_id res chain seq x y z
N MET A 1 -22.50 34.64 23.61
CA MET A 1 -21.89 33.36 23.21
C MET A 1 -22.54 32.97 21.90
N LEU A 2 -21.76 32.67 20.86
CA LEU A 2 -22.30 32.08 19.62
C LEU A 2 -22.90 30.71 19.93
N ASP A 3 -24.02 30.37 19.30
CA ASP A 3 -24.62 29.04 19.40
C ASP A 3 -23.60 27.98 18.93
N PRO A 4 -23.29 26.95 19.74
CA PRO A 4 -22.34 25.90 19.39
C PRO A 4 -22.66 25.21 18.05
N VAL A 5 -23.94 25.07 17.70
CA VAL A 5 -24.39 24.45 16.44
C VAL A 5 -24.10 25.37 15.25
N TYR A 6 -24.37 26.67 15.40
CA TYR A 6 -24.05 27.67 14.37
C TYR A 6 -22.54 27.75 14.10
N SER A 7 -21.72 27.73 15.15
CA SER A 7 -20.26 27.73 15.01
C SER A 7 -19.76 26.50 14.24
N GLN A 8 -20.36 25.32 14.51
CA GLN A 8 -20.00 24.09 13.83
C GLN A 8 -20.30 24.15 12.31
N VAL A 9 -21.49 24.62 11.91
CA VAL A 9 -21.85 24.69 10.49
C VAL A 9 -21.06 25.75 9.71
N GLU A 10 -20.66 26.86 10.36
CA GLU A 10 -19.73 27.83 9.76
C GLU A 10 -18.35 27.22 9.52
N ASP A 11 -17.85 26.43 10.46
CA ASP A 11 -16.55 25.78 10.34
C ASP A 11 -16.57 24.69 9.26
N GLU A 12 -17.69 23.96 9.12
CA GLU A 12 -17.91 23.03 8.01
C GLU A 12 -17.89 23.74 6.65
N LEU A 13 -18.53 24.91 6.51
CA LEU A 13 -18.49 25.73 5.30
C LEU A 13 -17.06 26.19 4.97
N LYS A 14 -16.32 26.69 5.97
CA LYS A 14 -14.91 27.07 5.82
C LYS A 14 -14.06 25.88 5.37
N GLN A 15 -14.28 24.70 5.96
CA GLN A 15 -13.56 23.48 5.64
C GLN A 15 -13.85 22.99 4.20
N VAL A 16 -15.09 23.09 3.72
CA VAL A 16 -15.45 22.75 2.34
C VAL A 16 -14.66 23.61 1.34
N ASN A 17 -14.57 24.91 1.59
CA ASN A 17 -13.81 25.84 0.75
C ASN A 17 -12.30 25.59 0.84
N ALA A 18 -11.77 25.40 2.04
CA ALA A 18 -10.35 25.11 2.25
C ALA A 18 -9.92 23.80 1.54
N ASN A 19 -10.73 22.76 1.66
CA ASN A 19 -10.50 21.48 0.99
C ASN A 19 -10.51 21.63 -0.55
N TYR A 20 -11.43 22.43 -1.09
CA TYR A 20 -11.47 22.71 -2.53
C TYR A 20 -10.23 23.46 -3.01
N GLN A 21 -9.81 24.53 -2.32
CA GLN A 21 -8.63 25.29 -2.71
C GLN A 21 -7.36 24.43 -2.68
N LYS A 22 -7.20 23.64 -1.62
CA LYS A 22 -6.10 22.66 -1.51
C LYS A 22 -6.15 21.62 -2.63
N ALA A 23 -7.34 21.11 -2.94
CA ALA A 23 -7.49 20.14 -4.03
C ALA A 23 -7.13 20.76 -5.38
N LYS A 24 -7.60 21.97 -5.67
CA LYS A 24 -7.32 22.71 -6.90
C LYS A 24 -5.84 23.03 -7.07
N SER A 25 -5.13 23.38 -5.99
CA SER A 25 -3.69 23.64 -6.04
C SER A 25 -2.87 22.37 -6.26
N SER A 26 -3.28 21.23 -5.68
CA SER A 26 -2.48 20.00 -5.70
C SER A 26 -2.78 19.05 -6.85
N VAL A 27 -3.99 19.08 -7.44
CA VAL A 27 -4.44 18.06 -8.41
C VAL A 27 -3.53 17.94 -9.63
N LYS A 28 -3.01 19.05 -10.16
CA LYS A 28 -2.14 19.04 -11.35
C LYS A 28 -0.78 18.39 -11.09
N ASP A 29 -0.23 18.58 -9.89
CA ASP A 29 1.05 18.00 -9.53
C ASP A 29 0.93 16.51 -9.25
N VAL A 30 -0.16 16.11 -8.58
CA VAL A 30 -0.50 14.70 -8.36
C VAL A 30 -0.80 13.98 -9.68
N GLU A 31 -1.49 14.62 -10.63
CA GLU A 31 -1.73 14.10 -11.98
C GLU A 31 -0.41 13.82 -12.72
N LYS A 32 0.50 14.80 -12.74
CA LYS A 32 1.83 14.64 -13.34
C LYS A 32 2.61 13.50 -12.68
N ALA A 33 2.55 13.39 -11.35
CA ALA A 33 3.19 12.30 -10.62
C ALA A 33 2.59 10.94 -10.97
N TYR A 34 1.25 10.85 -11.06
CA TYR A 34 0.52 9.67 -11.48
C TYR A 34 0.93 9.22 -12.88
N LEU A 35 0.91 10.11 -13.88
CA LEU A 35 1.30 9.78 -15.25
C LEU A 35 2.75 9.28 -15.35
N LYS A 36 3.69 9.92 -14.62
CA LYS A 36 5.08 9.45 -14.53
C LYS A 36 5.17 8.04 -13.94
N LEU A 37 4.38 7.74 -12.91
CA LEU A 37 4.34 6.42 -12.28
C LEU A 37 3.70 5.35 -13.17
N VAL A 38 2.70 5.70 -13.98
CA VAL A 38 2.10 4.78 -14.97
C VAL A 38 3.17 4.31 -15.95
N GLU A 39 3.92 5.26 -16.55
CA GLU A 39 5.00 4.94 -17.48
C GLU A 39 6.15 4.17 -16.83
N ALA A 40 6.55 4.54 -15.62
CA ALA A 40 7.56 3.81 -14.86
C ALA A 40 7.12 2.36 -14.56
N ASN A 41 5.88 2.17 -14.10
CA ASN A 41 5.32 0.86 -13.81
C ASN A 41 5.24 -0.03 -15.07
N LYS A 42 4.90 0.54 -16.23
CA LYS A 42 4.91 -0.16 -17.52
C LYS A 42 6.32 -0.62 -17.90
N LYS A 43 7.31 0.25 -17.80
CA LYS A 43 8.72 -0.09 -18.07
C LYS A 43 9.25 -1.18 -17.14
N GLU A 44 8.96 -1.08 -15.85
CA GLU A 44 9.38 -2.07 -14.86
C GLU A 44 8.68 -3.41 -15.03
N LYS A 45 7.40 -3.42 -15.44
CA LYS A 45 6.68 -4.64 -15.78
C LYS A 45 7.33 -5.38 -16.94
N LEU A 46 7.68 -4.66 -18.02
CA LEU A 46 8.41 -5.23 -19.16
C LEU A 46 9.78 -5.76 -18.74
N ALA A 47 10.51 -5.04 -17.88
CA ALA A 47 11.79 -5.49 -17.36
C ALA A 47 11.65 -6.77 -16.51
N LEU A 48 10.61 -6.85 -15.68
CA LEU A 48 10.32 -8.04 -14.87
C LEU A 48 10.01 -9.25 -15.76
N ASP A 49 9.21 -9.08 -16.80
CA ASP A 49 8.85 -10.16 -17.70
C ASP A 49 10.08 -10.66 -18.48
N LYS A 50 10.90 -9.76 -19.03
CA LYS A 50 12.18 -10.11 -19.66
C LYS A 50 13.11 -10.85 -18.70
N SER A 51 13.21 -10.39 -17.45
CA SER A 51 14.07 -11.01 -16.45
C SER A 51 13.58 -12.41 -16.04
N LYS A 52 12.25 -12.63 -15.99
CA LYS A 52 11.68 -13.96 -15.72
C LYS A 52 12.00 -14.95 -16.83
N GLU A 53 11.87 -14.53 -18.09
CA GLU A 53 12.24 -15.38 -19.22
C GLU A 53 13.73 -15.70 -19.24
N ALA A 54 14.59 -14.71 -18.94
CA ALA A 54 16.03 -14.94 -18.80
C ALA A 54 16.35 -15.96 -17.70
N LEU A 55 15.70 -15.86 -16.53
CA LEU A 55 15.87 -16.82 -15.43
C LEU A 55 15.39 -18.23 -15.82
N LYS A 56 14.24 -18.33 -16.49
CA LYS A 56 13.71 -19.61 -16.99
C LYS A 56 14.65 -20.27 -18.00
N SER A 57 15.18 -19.48 -18.93
CA SER A 57 16.17 -19.94 -19.91
C SER A 57 17.45 -20.43 -19.22
N SER A 58 18.00 -19.62 -18.31
CA SER A 58 19.20 -19.96 -17.55
C SER A 58 19.03 -21.24 -16.71
N ASN A 59 17.89 -21.41 -16.03
CA ASN A 59 17.57 -22.63 -15.30
C ASN A 59 17.52 -23.87 -16.22
N THR A 60 16.96 -23.70 -17.42
CA THR A 60 16.88 -24.78 -18.41
C THR A 60 18.26 -25.19 -18.90
N GLU A 61 19.12 -24.22 -19.21
CA GLU A 61 20.49 -24.46 -19.65
C GLU A 61 21.33 -25.13 -18.55
N LEU A 62 21.27 -24.61 -17.33
CA LEU A 62 21.95 -25.19 -16.17
C LEU A 62 21.53 -26.65 -15.96
N LYS A 63 20.22 -26.94 -15.95
CA LYS A 63 19.72 -28.32 -15.80
C LYS A 63 20.21 -29.25 -16.91
N LYS A 64 20.27 -28.77 -18.16
CA LYS A 64 20.82 -29.54 -19.28
C LYS A 64 22.30 -29.87 -19.07
N ALA A 65 23.10 -28.88 -18.66
CA ALA A 65 24.52 -29.05 -18.39
C ALA A 65 24.76 -30.01 -17.22
N GLU A 66 24.01 -29.89 -16.12
CA GLU A 66 24.10 -30.80 -14.96
C GLU A 66 23.75 -32.24 -15.33
N ASN A 67 22.71 -32.44 -16.14
CA ASN A 67 22.34 -33.77 -16.62
C ASN A 67 23.40 -34.36 -17.54
N GLN A 68 24.00 -33.55 -18.41
CA GLN A 68 25.11 -33.97 -19.26
C GLN A 68 26.32 -34.39 -18.42
N TYR A 69 26.72 -33.55 -17.46
CA TYR A 69 27.80 -33.83 -16.52
C TYR A 69 27.59 -35.14 -15.74
N LYS A 70 26.37 -35.40 -15.25
CA LYS A 70 26.00 -36.66 -14.58
C LYS A 70 26.18 -37.86 -15.50
N ARG A 71 25.71 -37.79 -16.75
CA ARG A 71 25.88 -38.88 -17.74
C ARG A 71 27.35 -39.13 -18.06
N THR A 72 28.14 -38.08 -18.23
CA THR A 72 29.58 -38.21 -18.48
C THR A 72 30.30 -38.82 -17.29
N ASN A 73 29.91 -38.47 -16.06
CA ASN A 73 30.44 -39.11 -14.85
C ASN A 73 30.16 -40.62 -14.81
N GLN A 74 28.94 -41.04 -15.19
CA GLN A 74 28.61 -42.46 -15.27
C GLN A 74 29.47 -43.16 -16.32
N ARG A 75 29.55 -42.60 -17.54
CA ARG A 75 30.40 -43.14 -18.62
C ARG A 75 31.87 -43.23 -18.23
N LYS A 76 32.36 -42.28 -17.43
CA LYS A 76 33.72 -42.28 -16.88
C LYS A 76 33.92 -43.48 -15.96
N GLN A 77 33.00 -43.72 -15.04
CA GLN A 77 33.04 -44.86 -14.11
C GLN A 77 32.98 -46.19 -14.87
N ASP A 78 32.06 -46.33 -15.83
CA ASP A 78 31.92 -47.54 -16.65
C ASP A 78 33.19 -47.80 -17.48
N ALA A 79 33.76 -46.75 -18.08
CA ALA A 79 34.99 -46.87 -18.85
C ALA A 79 36.19 -47.27 -17.98
N TYR A 80 36.26 -46.77 -16.74
CA TYR A 80 37.27 -47.15 -15.77
C TYR A 80 37.14 -48.61 -15.34
N GLN A 81 35.92 -49.08 -15.02
CA GLN A 81 35.68 -50.48 -14.66
C GLN A 81 36.05 -51.42 -15.81
N LYS A 82 35.68 -51.06 -17.05
CA LYS A 82 36.07 -51.85 -18.22
C LYS A 82 37.59 -51.89 -18.42
N LEU A 83 38.28 -50.77 -18.19
CA LEU A 83 39.74 -50.72 -18.25
C LEU A 83 40.38 -51.65 -17.20
N LYS A 84 39.85 -51.67 -15.98
CA LYS A 84 40.30 -52.57 -14.91
C LYS A 84 40.16 -54.04 -15.32
N GLN A 85 38.98 -54.43 -15.81
CA GLN A 85 38.73 -55.80 -16.30
C GLN A 85 39.68 -56.22 -17.42
N LEU A 86 39.97 -55.32 -18.38
CA LEU A 86 40.88 -55.62 -19.48
C LEU A 86 42.32 -55.78 -18.99
N ARG A 87 42.78 -54.97 -18.03
CA ARG A 87 44.11 -55.12 -17.42
C ARG A 87 44.24 -56.43 -16.66
N ASP A 88 43.22 -56.80 -15.89
CA ASP A 88 43.20 -58.07 -15.16
C ASP A 88 43.23 -59.27 -16.13
N ALA A 89 42.46 -59.21 -17.22
CA ALA A 89 42.45 -60.24 -18.26
C ALA A 89 43.79 -60.33 -19.01
N GLU A 90 44.39 -59.18 -19.36
CA GLU A 90 45.72 -59.12 -19.97
C GLU A 90 46.77 -59.75 -19.06
N GLN A 91 46.75 -59.45 -17.76
CA GLN A 91 47.69 -60.02 -16.80
C GLN A 91 47.53 -61.53 -16.65
N LYS A 92 46.29 -62.02 -16.56
CA LYS A 92 46.02 -63.46 -16.53
C LYS A 92 46.51 -64.17 -17.79
N LEU A 93 46.32 -63.55 -18.96
CA LEU A 93 46.79 -64.09 -20.23
C LEU A 93 48.33 -64.14 -20.30
N LYS A 94 49.01 -63.09 -19.82
CA LYS A 94 50.49 -63.07 -19.69
C LYS A 94 51.01 -64.19 -18.79
N ASN A 95 50.25 -64.56 -17.76
CA ASN A 95 50.62 -65.59 -16.80
C ASN A 95 50.23 -67.03 -17.24
N SER A 96 49.54 -67.21 -18.38
CA SER A 96 48.91 -68.48 -18.74
C SER A 96 49.86 -69.53 -19.35
N ASN A 97 51.13 -69.20 -19.65
CA ASN A 97 52.14 -70.04 -20.33
C ASN A 97 51.71 -70.67 -21.70
N GLN A 98 50.45 -70.53 -22.11
CA GLN A 98 49.86 -71.07 -23.34
C GLN A 98 49.37 -69.95 -24.28
N ALA A 99 49.53 -68.67 -23.90
CA ALA A 99 49.09 -67.55 -24.71
C ALA A 99 50.05 -67.29 -25.88
N THR A 100 49.50 -67.21 -27.09
CA THR A 100 50.26 -66.85 -28.29
C THR A 100 50.61 -65.37 -28.31
N THR A 101 51.69 -65.01 -29.01
CA THR A 101 52.09 -63.60 -29.23
C THR A 101 50.96 -62.75 -29.81
N ALA A 102 50.16 -63.32 -30.71
CA ALA A 102 49.01 -62.63 -31.29
C ALA A 102 47.90 -62.34 -30.26
N GLN A 103 47.63 -63.27 -29.33
CA GLN A 103 46.65 -63.06 -28.26
C GLN A 103 47.14 -61.99 -27.26
N LEU A 104 48.43 -62.02 -26.89
CA LEU A 104 49.03 -61.02 -26.01
C LEU A 104 48.98 -59.62 -26.63
N LYS A 105 49.30 -59.50 -27.93
CA LYS A 105 49.21 -58.23 -28.66
C LYS A 105 47.79 -57.68 -28.68
N ARG A 106 46.79 -58.51 -29.01
CA ARG A 106 45.37 -58.10 -29.01
C ARG A 106 44.90 -57.63 -27.63
N ALA A 107 45.33 -58.30 -26.56
CA ALA A 107 44.97 -57.91 -25.18
C ALA A 107 45.60 -56.55 -24.80
N SER A 108 46.88 -56.34 -25.10
CA SER A 108 47.57 -55.07 -24.89
C SER A 108 46.91 -53.94 -25.69
N ASP A 109 46.60 -54.16 -26.97
CA ASP A 109 45.95 -53.16 -27.82
C ASP A 109 44.55 -52.79 -27.29
N ALA A 110 43.79 -53.76 -26.78
CA ALA A 110 42.50 -53.51 -26.15
C ALA A 110 42.62 -52.65 -24.88
N VAL A 111 43.62 -52.92 -24.03
CA VAL A 111 43.91 -52.11 -22.83
C VAL A 111 44.31 -50.69 -23.23
N GLN A 112 45.20 -50.52 -24.21
CA GLN A 112 45.62 -49.20 -24.69
C GLN A 112 44.43 -48.40 -25.24
N LYS A 113 43.61 -49.01 -26.10
CA LYS A 113 42.43 -48.38 -26.68
C LYS A 113 41.43 -47.94 -25.62
N GLN A 114 41.16 -48.80 -24.63
CA GLN A 114 40.25 -48.46 -23.54
C GLN A 114 40.82 -47.40 -22.60
N SER A 115 42.14 -47.41 -22.37
CA SER A 115 42.84 -46.39 -21.58
C SER A 115 42.70 -45.00 -22.21
N ALA A 116 42.93 -44.91 -23.53
CA ALA A 116 42.75 -43.67 -24.28
C ALA A 116 41.29 -43.16 -24.20
N LYS A 117 40.30 -44.06 -24.36
CA LYS A 117 38.88 -43.71 -24.22
C LYS A 117 38.54 -43.19 -22.82
N HIS A 118 39.03 -43.84 -21.77
CA HIS A 118 38.81 -43.39 -20.40
C HIS A 118 39.43 -42.01 -20.17
N LYS A 119 40.66 -41.78 -20.63
CA LYS A 119 41.34 -40.47 -20.53
C LYS A 119 40.53 -39.36 -21.20
N ALA A 120 40.03 -39.59 -22.41
CA ALA A 120 39.19 -38.62 -23.11
C ALA A 120 37.90 -38.28 -22.34
N ILE A 121 37.23 -39.28 -21.74
CA ILE A 121 36.02 -39.05 -20.95
C ILE A 121 36.34 -38.28 -19.65
N VAL A 122 37.49 -38.54 -19.01
CA VAL A 122 37.94 -37.79 -17.83
C VAL A 122 38.15 -36.31 -18.17
N GLU A 123 38.78 -36.01 -19.30
CA GLU A 123 38.97 -34.64 -19.76
C GLU A 123 37.65 -33.94 -20.09
N GLN A 124 36.72 -34.64 -20.77
CA GLN A 124 35.38 -34.14 -21.01
C GLN A 124 34.62 -33.85 -19.71
N TYR A 125 34.70 -34.76 -18.73
CA TYR A 125 34.08 -34.57 -17.42
C TYR A 125 34.59 -33.31 -16.71
N LYS A 126 35.90 -33.05 -16.74
CA LYS A 126 36.49 -31.82 -16.17
C LYS A 126 35.91 -30.57 -16.83
N LYS A 127 35.94 -30.51 -18.17
CA LYS A 127 35.41 -29.37 -18.95
C LYS A 127 33.93 -29.13 -18.68
N GLU A 128 33.11 -30.18 -18.64
CA GLU A 128 31.69 -30.08 -18.31
C GLU A 128 31.46 -29.61 -16.87
N GLY A 129 32.32 -30.00 -15.93
CA GLY A 129 32.28 -29.53 -14.55
C GLY A 129 32.53 -28.02 -14.42
N ASP A 130 33.55 -27.51 -15.11
CA ASP A 130 33.86 -26.07 -15.16
C ASP A 130 32.69 -25.28 -15.77
N GLN A 131 32.09 -25.81 -16.84
CA GLN A 131 30.93 -25.20 -17.48
C GLN A 131 29.71 -25.17 -16.55
N VAL A 132 29.42 -26.26 -15.82
CA VAL A 132 28.34 -26.28 -14.83
C VAL A 132 28.58 -25.23 -13.75
N GLN A 133 29.81 -25.11 -13.24
CA GLN A 133 30.13 -24.11 -12.22
C GLN A 133 29.94 -22.69 -12.72
N LYS A 134 30.38 -22.40 -13.96
CA LYS A 134 30.15 -21.11 -14.61
C LYS A 134 28.66 -20.79 -14.76
N LEU A 135 27.86 -21.77 -15.20
CA LEU A 135 26.42 -21.61 -15.37
C LEU A 135 25.71 -21.38 -14.03
N LYS A 136 26.15 -22.02 -12.93
CA LYS A 136 25.61 -21.78 -11.58
C LYS A 136 25.81 -20.34 -11.15
N VAL A 137 27.02 -19.81 -11.30
CA VAL A 137 27.31 -18.41 -10.96
C VAL A 137 26.48 -17.44 -11.81
N GLN A 138 26.35 -17.70 -13.11
CA GLN A 138 25.51 -16.89 -14.00
C GLN A 138 24.02 -16.95 -13.60
N ASN A 139 23.52 -18.14 -13.28
CA ASN A 139 22.15 -18.34 -12.84
C ASN A 139 21.85 -17.59 -11.53
N ASP A 140 22.75 -17.67 -10.54
CA ASP A 140 22.63 -16.95 -9.27
C ASP A 140 22.57 -15.43 -9.49
N ASN A 141 23.41 -14.90 -10.38
CA ASN A 141 23.41 -13.48 -10.71
C ASN A 141 22.11 -13.04 -11.39
N ILE A 142 21.59 -13.85 -12.32
CA ILE A 142 20.30 -13.61 -12.98
C ILE A 142 19.16 -13.67 -11.96
N SER A 143 19.19 -14.64 -11.04
CA SER A 143 18.20 -14.79 -9.97
C SER A 143 18.17 -13.57 -9.05
N LYS A 144 19.34 -13.13 -8.55
CA LYS A 144 19.46 -11.91 -7.72
C LYS A 144 18.98 -10.66 -8.46
N SER A 145 19.27 -10.55 -9.75
CA SER A 145 18.79 -9.46 -10.61
C SER A 145 17.27 -9.49 -10.76
N ASN A 146 16.68 -10.68 -10.98
CA ASN A 146 15.23 -10.87 -11.05
C ASN A 146 14.54 -10.41 -9.76
N ASP A 147 15.07 -10.79 -8.60
CA ASP A 147 14.56 -10.37 -7.30
C ASP A 147 14.60 -8.85 -7.11
N LYS A 148 15.69 -8.20 -7.54
CA LYS A 148 15.81 -6.73 -7.48
C LYS A 148 14.75 -6.06 -8.35
N ILE A 149 14.54 -6.53 -9.59
CA ILE A 149 13.54 -6.00 -10.51
C ILE A 149 12.12 -6.24 -9.97
N LYS A 150 11.85 -7.43 -9.42
CA LYS A 150 10.56 -7.77 -8.78
C LYS A 150 10.24 -6.84 -7.62
N ARG A 151 11.22 -6.54 -6.77
CA ARG A 151 11.07 -5.56 -5.66
C ARG A 151 10.81 -4.15 -6.17
N SER A 152 11.53 -3.71 -7.21
CA SER A 152 11.32 -2.39 -7.83
C SER A 152 9.90 -2.24 -8.37
N TYR A 153 9.47 -3.22 -9.17
CA TYR A 153 8.12 -3.26 -9.72
C TYR A 153 7.03 -3.25 -8.65
N ALA A 154 7.19 -4.04 -7.58
CA ALA A 154 6.25 -4.05 -6.47
C ALA A 154 6.15 -2.68 -5.78
N LYS A 155 7.30 -2.01 -5.57
CA LYS A 155 7.35 -0.68 -4.96
C LYS A 155 6.65 0.37 -5.82
N THR A 156 6.97 0.43 -7.11
CA THR A 156 6.36 1.38 -8.05
C THR A 156 4.87 1.12 -8.21
N LYS A 157 4.44 -0.14 -8.31
CA LYS A 157 3.02 -0.51 -8.39
C LYS A 157 2.23 -0.06 -7.16
N THR A 158 2.80 -0.21 -5.96
CA THR A 158 2.17 0.28 -4.73
C THR A 158 2.06 1.80 -4.73
N LYS A 159 3.14 2.50 -5.09
CA LYS A 159 3.15 3.97 -5.17
C LYS A 159 2.16 4.49 -6.22
N LEU A 160 2.06 3.82 -7.36
CA LEU A 160 1.08 4.12 -8.41
C LEU A 160 -0.34 4.04 -7.87
N LYS A 161 -0.72 2.94 -7.21
CA LYS A 161 -2.05 2.77 -6.61
C LYS A 161 -2.37 3.83 -5.54
N GLN A 162 -1.40 4.21 -4.73
CA GLN A 162 -1.58 5.25 -3.73
C GLN A 162 -1.82 6.62 -4.39
N THR A 163 -1.01 6.96 -5.39
CA THR A 163 -1.12 8.22 -6.14
C THR A 163 -2.43 8.28 -6.94
N GLU A 164 -2.86 7.15 -7.50
CA GLU A 164 -4.16 7.03 -8.20
C GLU A 164 -5.34 7.33 -7.26
N LYS A 165 -5.31 6.77 -6.04
CA LYS A 165 -6.33 7.04 -5.01
C LYS A 165 -6.34 8.52 -4.62
N GLU A 166 -5.16 9.10 -4.41
CA GLU A 166 -5.02 10.52 -4.09
C GLU A 166 -5.58 11.40 -5.22
N TYR A 167 -5.17 11.14 -6.46
CA TYR A 167 -5.65 11.85 -7.64
C TYR A 167 -7.18 11.80 -7.75
N ASN A 168 -7.77 10.60 -7.62
CA ASN A 168 -9.22 10.41 -7.68
C ASN A 168 -9.95 11.16 -6.54
N ASN A 169 -9.39 11.16 -5.33
CA ASN A 169 -9.98 11.89 -4.20
C ASN A 169 -9.95 13.41 -4.40
N LEU A 170 -8.83 13.96 -4.91
CA LEU A 170 -8.72 15.38 -5.23
C LEU A 170 -9.72 15.76 -6.32
N ASN A 171 -9.78 14.96 -7.40
CA ASN A 171 -10.70 15.20 -8.50
C ASN A 171 -12.18 15.11 -8.05
N ASN A 172 -12.52 14.16 -7.19
CA ASN A 172 -13.85 14.05 -6.58
C ASN A 172 -14.17 15.25 -5.68
N THR A 173 -13.18 15.80 -4.97
CA THR A 173 -13.36 17.00 -4.14
C THR A 173 -13.65 18.22 -5.01
N ILE A 174 -12.92 18.38 -6.11
CA ILE A 174 -13.12 19.45 -7.09
C ILE A 174 -14.49 19.32 -7.77
N LYS A 175 -14.80 18.14 -8.32
CA LYS A 175 -16.04 17.88 -9.07
C LYS A 175 -17.30 18.10 -8.23
N ASN A 176 -17.27 17.70 -6.96
CA ASN A 176 -18.41 17.79 -6.06
C ASN A 176 -18.43 19.07 -5.22
N HIS A 177 -17.52 20.02 -5.46
CA HIS A 177 -17.39 21.21 -4.62
C HIS A 177 -18.66 22.05 -4.61
N SER A 178 -19.26 22.35 -5.76
CA SER A 178 -20.46 23.18 -5.86
C SER A 178 -21.64 22.60 -5.06
N ALA A 179 -21.87 21.29 -5.17
CA ALA A 179 -22.93 20.61 -4.44
C ALA A 179 -22.67 20.59 -2.92
N LYS A 180 -21.42 20.41 -2.50
CA LYS A 180 -21.04 20.45 -1.06
C LYS A 180 -21.13 21.87 -0.51
N LEU A 181 -20.74 22.86 -1.29
CA LEU A 181 -20.80 24.28 -0.94
C LEU A 181 -22.26 24.71 -0.73
N ALA A 182 -23.15 24.43 -1.69
CA ALA A 182 -24.57 24.77 -1.58
C ALA A 182 -25.25 24.13 -0.35
N LYS A 183 -24.90 22.88 -0.03
CA LYS A 183 -25.39 22.20 1.19
C LYS A 183 -24.90 22.88 2.47
N ALA A 184 -23.61 23.22 2.54
CA ALA A 184 -23.03 23.91 3.70
C ALA A 184 -23.60 25.33 3.87
N GLU A 185 -23.77 26.08 2.78
CA GLU A 185 -24.41 27.40 2.79
C GLU A 185 -25.87 27.31 3.26
N THR A 186 -26.61 26.31 2.80
CA THR A 186 -28.00 26.07 3.25
C THR A 186 -28.05 25.77 4.76
N ALA A 187 -27.12 24.96 5.27
CA ALA A 187 -27.06 24.64 6.71
C ALA A 187 -26.77 25.90 7.54
N VAL A 188 -25.78 26.71 7.13
CA VAL A 188 -25.47 27.99 7.78
C VAL A 188 -26.69 28.90 7.77
N ASN A 189 -27.39 29.05 6.63
CA ASN A 189 -28.56 29.92 6.54
C ASN A 189 -29.72 29.45 7.43
N LYS A 190 -29.96 28.14 7.54
CA LYS A 190 -30.97 27.58 8.45
C LYS A 190 -30.67 27.90 9.91
N GLU A 191 -29.42 27.75 10.32
CA GLU A 191 -29.01 28.09 11.70
C GLU A 191 -29.06 29.62 11.94
N LYS A 192 -28.74 30.45 10.94
CA LYS A 192 -28.97 31.92 11.03
C LYS A 192 -30.45 32.26 11.22
N GLU A 193 -31.32 31.60 10.46
CA GLU A 193 -32.77 31.78 10.59
C GLU A 193 -33.27 31.33 11.97
N ALA A 194 -32.77 30.19 12.48
CA ALA A 194 -33.08 29.70 13.82
C ALA A 194 -32.63 30.71 14.90
N LEU A 195 -31.41 31.23 14.82
CA LEU A 195 -30.90 32.25 15.74
C LEU A 195 -31.73 33.55 15.68
N ASN A 196 -32.03 34.04 14.48
CA ASN A 196 -32.86 35.23 14.31
C ASN A 196 -34.28 35.03 14.87
N ASN A 197 -34.85 33.84 14.73
CA ASN A 197 -36.15 33.49 15.30
C ASN A 197 -36.09 33.33 16.83
N LEU A 198 -34.99 32.84 17.39
CA LEU A 198 -34.73 32.83 18.84
C LEU A 198 -34.62 34.26 19.38
N ASP A 199 -33.87 35.13 18.73
CA ASP A 199 -33.75 36.54 19.10
C ASP A 199 -35.10 37.26 19.03
N ARG A 200 -35.91 37.00 18.00
CA ARG A 200 -37.28 37.54 17.88
C ARG A 200 -38.25 36.94 18.91
N SER A 201 -38.12 35.66 19.22
CA SER A 201 -38.96 34.95 20.20
C SER A 201 -38.48 35.10 21.65
N SER A 202 -37.39 35.84 21.89
CA SER A 202 -37.04 36.45 23.18
C SER A 202 -38.04 37.54 23.65
N ILE A 203 -39.30 37.37 23.25
CA ILE A 203 -40.56 37.89 23.79
C ILE A 203 -40.58 37.92 25.33
N ALA A 204 -39.72 37.16 26.00
CA ALA A 204 -39.40 37.38 27.42
C ALA A 204 -39.14 38.87 27.76
N SER A 205 -38.53 39.68 26.89
CA SER A 205 -38.33 41.11 27.13
C SER A 205 -39.61 41.95 27.01
N SER A 206 -40.51 41.62 26.07
CA SER A 206 -41.78 42.32 25.90
C SER A 206 -42.81 41.90 26.96
N GLU A 207 -42.87 40.61 27.29
CA GLU A 207 -43.69 40.06 28.37
C GLU A 207 -43.21 40.54 29.74
N MET A 208 -41.90 40.58 30.01
CA MET A 208 -41.37 41.09 31.28
C MET A 208 -41.56 42.61 31.42
N LYS A 209 -41.44 43.40 30.34
CA LYS A 209 -41.83 44.82 30.35
C LYS A 209 -43.32 45.00 30.65
N THR A 210 -44.16 44.14 30.10
CA THR A 210 -45.62 44.17 30.33
C THR A 210 -45.97 43.76 31.76
N PHE A 211 -45.32 42.71 32.29
CA PHE A 211 -45.45 42.28 33.68
C PHE A 211 -44.99 43.36 34.66
N ASN A 212 -43.84 43.99 34.44
CA ASN A 212 -43.34 45.09 35.27
C ASN A 212 -44.28 46.30 35.25
N ARG A 213 -44.88 46.66 34.10
CA ARG A 213 -45.93 47.68 34.03
C ARG A 213 -47.16 47.30 34.86
N LYS A 214 -47.63 46.05 34.75
CA LYS A 214 -48.77 45.55 35.54
C LYS A 214 -48.49 45.60 37.05
N GLN A 215 -47.30 45.20 37.48
CA GLN A 215 -46.86 45.30 38.88
C GLN A 215 -46.84 46.75 39.38
N MET A 216 -46.28 47.69 38.61
CA MET A 216 -46.29 49.12 38.96
C MET A 216 -47.70 49.70 39.10
N ILE A 217 -48.62 49.32 38.22
CA ILE A 217 -50.03 49.75 38.28
C ILE A 217 -50.71 49.16 39.54
N ALA A 218 -50.51 47.87 39.81
CA ALA A 218 -51.03 47.22 41.00
C ALA A 218 -50.52 47.88 42.30
N GLN A 219 -49.22 48.18 42.38
CA GLN A 219 -48.65 48.90 43.53
C GLN A 219 -49.23 50.31 43.70
N ARG A 220 -49.47 51.05 42.60
CA ARG A 220 -50.15 52.35 42.68
C ARG A 220 -51.58 52.24 43.18
N GLN A 221 -52.33 51.23 42.73
CA GLN A 221 -53.69 50.99 43.20
C GLN A 221 -53.72 50.61 44.69
N LEU A 222 -52.81 49.74 45.12
CA LEU A 222 -52.64 49.39 46.54
C LEU A 222 -52.31 50.61 47.40
N ARG A 223 -51.42 51.51 46.95
CA ARG A 223 -51.12 52.77 47.67
C ARG A 223 -52.32 53.70 47.74
N LYS A 224 -53.10 53.82 46.65
CA LYS A 224 -54.33 54.61 46.66
C LYS A 224 -55.36 54.05 47.64
N LEU A 225 -55.53 52.72 47.67
CA LEU A 225 -56.41 52.05 48.61
C LEU A 225 -55.92 52.26 50.05
N ALA A 226 -54.63 52.06 50.31
CA ALA A 226 -54.04 52.29 51.63
C ALA A 226 -54.24 53.74 52.11
N ASN A 227 -54.04 54.73 51.24
CA ASN A 227 -54.28 56.13 51.57
C ASN A 227 -55.77 56.43 51.80
N GLN A 228 -56.67 55.84 51.03
CA GLN A 228 -58.12 55.96 51.27
C GLN A 228 -58.53 55.33 52.60
N THR A 229 -57.96 54.17 52.94
CA THR A 229 -58.17 53.50 54.22
C THR A 229 -57.58 54.31 55.38
N ASP A 230 -56.40 54.92 55.21
CA ASP A 230 -55.79 55.81 56.21
C ASP A 230 -56.61 57.09 56.41
N VAL A 231 -57.12 57.69 55.33
CA VAL A 231 -58.03 58.84 55.43
C VAL A 231 -59.31 58.43 56.16
N LYS A 232 -59.98 57.34 55.77
CA LYS A 232 -61.18 56.85 56.46
C LYS A 232 -60.91 56.47 57.91
N SER A 233 -59.76 55.85 58.20
CA SER A 233 -59.29 55.54 59.54
C SER A 233 -59.14 56.81 60.37
N LYS A 234 -58.47 57.84 59.86
CA LYS A 234 -58.33 59.14 60.52
C LYS A 234 -59.69 59.81 60.75
N THR A 235 -60.62 59.75 59.80
CA THR A 235 -61.98 60.27 59.99
C THR A 235 -62.73 59.49 61.08
N PHE A 236 -62.58 58.17 61.11
CA PHE A 236 -63.18 57.29 62.11
C PHE A 236 -62.59 57.52 63.52
N TYR A 237 -61.26 57.65 63.63
CA TYR A 237 -60.57 58.06 64.86
C TYR A 237 -61.03 59.44 65.34
N HIS A 238 -61.22 60.41 64.43
CA HIS A 238 -61.70 61.74 64.78
C HIS A 238 -63.16 61.75 65.27
N LEU A 239 -63.98 60.81 64.78
CA LEU A 239 -65.36 60.59 65.23
C LEU A 239 -65.46 59.85 66.56
N LEU A 240 -64.49 58.98 66.89
CA LEU A 240 -64.47 58.22 68.14
C LEU A 240 -63.83 58.95 69.33
N PHE A 241 -62.92 59.90 69.09
CA PHE A 241 -62.19 60.62 70.14
C PHE A 241 -62.59 62.10 70.33
N LYS A 242 -63.70 62.52 69.72
CA LYS A 242 -64.43 63.75 70.10
C LYS A 242 -65.70 63.37 70.87
N ARG A 243 -65.53 62.97 72.13
CA ARG A 243 -66.55 63.00 73.18
C ARG A 243 -65.95 63.69 74.39
#